data_AF-A0A4U0F041-F1
#
_entry.id   AF-A0A4U0F041-F1
#
_cell.length_a   1.000
_cell.length_b   1.000
_cell.length_c   1.000
_cell.angle_alpha   90.00
_cell.angle_beta   90.00
_cell.angle_gamma   90.00
#
_symmetry.space_group_name_H-M   'P 1'
#
loop_
_entity.id
_entity.type
_entity.pdbx_description
1 polymer ?
#
loop_
_entity_poly.entity_id
_entity_poly.type
_entity_poly.pdbx_seq_one_letter_code
_entity_poly.pdbx_strand_id
1 'polypeptide(L)'
;MTIMKRITKILFLLAIGTNLVLNAQSINKIENAMKLYQNEQWQEAAVAFSTIIEDNIYNGEYYYNLAHCFYKLKDYDKAIKNYKLSLDTGYNYGNCIKHIAMCYAESGDLKNTSIWINRGLKTPKSLSITNVVSDSAFKEFRKTDSYKSIYSQDSTFNREEKWKTDIKFLKHRFEVKHYDIFNTVKSKEWNSDFNLLLESVNQKTDAEILVSLMKITTKIGDGHTFIRPPLSGKFKLHFYPFKLYMFEKGLYVTQTSSIYKDALGLRLTHINSMSIKEVLEKIKDVISVDNEIGLFERLDFNLMFSEVLHVLNITSNPKSSFFTFQKEDGSKITIDVNADEFNPAILTEKLESHKTKIPLYQQNENDFFWSKELNDFNAMYVKININLSTPQQSIKQFYDKVFDSISKQNIKHLIIDLRHCPGGNSFNNKTLIKHIIANKTLDKENGIFTIIGRRTFSAAMNLSTDLETWTNTKFIGEPTGSKPNFIGETNFVTLPNTGIQLSISDAYWQQSVSWDKRNWIAPHIYVQNNFNDFKNGNDNILNTIKTIVMEKMQID
;
A
#
# COMPACT_ATOMS: atom_id res chain seq x y z
N MET A 1 67.68 14.30 -19.45
CA MET A 1 66.37 14.48 -18.78
C MET A 1 65.15 14.04 -19.62
N THR A 2 65.29 13.80 -20.93
CA THR A 2 64.17 13.58 -21.87
C THR A 2 63.74 12.11 -22.01
N ILE A 3 64.66 11.16 -21.83
CA ILE A 3 64.39 9.71 -21.93
C ILE A 3 63.61 9.22 -20.70
N MET A 4 64.00 9.68 -19.51
CA MET A 4 63.34 9.30 -18.25
C MET A 4 61.87 9.72 -18.23
N LYS A 5 61.55 10.95 -18.69
CA LYS A 5 60.15 11.42 -18.83
C LYS A 5 59.32 10.62 -19.85
N ARG A 6 59.93 10.09 -20.91
CA ARG A 6 59.26 9.21 -21.90
C ARG A 6 58.97 7.82 -21.32
N ILE A 7 59.91 7.25 -20.57
CA ILE A 7 59.74 5.95 -19.90
C ILE A 7 58.65 6.05 -18.82
N THR A 8 58.61 7.13 -18.04
CA THR A 8 57.54 7.33 -17.03
C THR A 8 56.16 7.52 -17.68
N LYS A 9 56.05 8.22 -18.82
CA LYS A 9 54.78 8.34 -19.56
C LYS A 9 54.33 7.00 -20.16
N ILE A 10 55.24 6.19 -20.69
CA ILE A 10 54.95 4.87 -21.25
C ILE A 10 54.52 3.90 -20.14
N LEU A 11 55.19 3.90 -18.99
CA LEU A 11 54.79 3.09 -17.83
C LEU A 11 53.44 3.52 -17.25
N PHE A 12 53.14 4.83 -17.22
CA PHE A 12 51.85 5.34 -16.76
C PHE A 12 50.70 4.99 -17.74
N LEU A 13 50.94 5.09 -19.05
CA LEU A 13 49.98 4.66 -20.08
C LEU A 13 49.79 3.14 -20.13
N LEU A 14 50.85 2.36 -19.90
CA LEU A 14 50.78 0.91 -19.71
C LEU A 14 49.98 0.55 -18.47
N ALA A 15 50.22 1.20 -17.32
CA ALA A 15 49.47 0.97 -16.09
C ALA A 15 47.97 1.33 -16.23
N ILE A 16 47.65 2.40 -16.95
CA ILE A 16 46.26 2.76 -17.26
C ILE A 16 45.64 1.76 -18.25
N GLY A 17 46.38 1.35 -19.28
CA GLY A 17 45.93 0.36 -20.27
C GLY A 17 45.71 -1.03 -19.66
N THR A 18 46.60 -1.50 -18.77
CA THR A 18 46.44 -2.77 -18.06
C THR A 18 45.25 -2.73 -17.11
N ASN A 19 45.05 -1.63 -16.37
CA ASN A 19 43.89 -1.49 -15.50
C ASN A 19 42.57 -1.43 -16.29
N LEU A 20 42.53 -0.75 -17.44
CA LEU A 20 41.35 -0.71 -18.31
C LEU A 20 41.03 -2.08 -18.93
N VAL A 21 42.05 -2.83 -19.37
CA VAL A 21 41.87 -4.18 -19.94
C VAL A 21 41.44 -5.18 -18.87
N LEU A 22 42.03 -5.13 -17.67
CA LEU A 22 41.62 -5.97 -16.54
C LEU A 22 40.17 -5.68 -16.11
N ASN A 23 39.77 -4.39 -16.09
CA ASN A 23 38.40 -3.98 -15.78
C ASN A 23 37.39 -4.39 -16.87
N ALA A 24 37.77 -4.33 -18.15
CA ALA A 24 36.91 -4.81 -19.24
C ALA A 24 36.72 -6.34 -19.19
N GLN A 25 37.77 -7.08 -18.83
CA GLN A 25 37.72 -8.52 -18.67
C GLN A 25 36.86 -8.96 -17.48
N SER A 26 36.89 -8.23 -16.36
CA SER A 26 36.02 -8.52 -15.20
C SER A 26 34.54 -8.25 -15.49
N ILE A 27 34.21 -7.18 -16.23
CA ILE A 27 32.83 -6.89 -16.65
C ILE A 27 32.28 -8.00 -17.55
N ASN A 28 33.04 -8.45 -18.55
CA ASN A 28 32.61 -9.53 -19.45
C ASN A 28 32.33 -10.85 -18.70
N LYS A 29 33.11 -11.18 -17.67
CA LYS A 29 32.85 -12.37 -16.83
C LYS A 29 31.52 -12.25 -16.09
N ILE A 30 31.21 -11.09 -15.52
CA ILE A 30 29.95 -10.82 -14.80
C ILE A 30 28.77 -10.91 -15.76
N GLU A 31 28.84 -10.25 -16.91
CA GLU A 31 27.76 -10.28 -17.92
C GLU A 31 27.50 -11.70 -18.42
N ASN A 32 28.54 -12.49 -18.65
CA ASN A 32 28.40 -13.89 -19.03
C ASN A 32 27.74 -14.74 -17.92
N ALA A 33 28.16 -14.59 -16.66
CA ALA A 33 27.53 -15.30 -15.54
C ALA A 33 26.04 -14.96 -15.41
N MET A 34 25.69 -13.68 -15.53
CA MET A 34 24.30 -13.22 -15.50
C MET A 34 23.49 -13.75 -16.69
N LYS A 35 24.06 -13.79 -17.89
CA LYS A 35 23.41 -14.34 -19.07
C LYS A 35 23.13 -15.84 -18.94
N LEU A 36 24.11 -16.63 -18.47
CA LEU A 36 23.93 -18.06 -18.20
C LEU A 36 22.81 -18.28 -17.17
N TYR A 37 22.77 -17.47 -16.12
CA TYR A 37 21.73 -17.51 -15.09
C TYR A 37 20.34 -17.19 -15.64
N GLN A 38 20.21 -16.12 -16.44
CA GLN A 38 18.95 -15.72 -17.07
C GLN A 38 18.42 -16.77 -18.07
N ASN A 39 19.33 -17.50 -18.72
CA ASN A 39 19.01 -18.60 -19.61
C ASN A 39 18.79 -19.94 -18.89
N GLU A 40 18.76 -19.94 -17.55
CA GLU A 40 18.56 -21.12 -16.71
C GLU A 40 19.63 -22.23 -16.91
N GLN A 41 20.83 -21.86 -17.37
CA GLN A 41 21.97 -22.77 -17.52
C GLN A 41 22.67 -22.94 -16.16
N TRP A 42 21.99 -23.62 -15.22
CA TRP A 42 22.33 -23.59 -13.80
C TRP A 42 23.73 -24.10 -13.48
N GLN A 43 24.20 -25.14 -14.17
CA GLN A 43 25.52 -25.74 -13.91
C GLN A 43 26.64 -24.80 -14.35
N GLU A 44 26.55 -24.26 -15.56
CA GLU A 44 27.51 -23.32 -16.13
C GLU A 44 27.48 -21.98 -15.38
N ALA A 45 26.29 -21.51 -15.03
CA ALA A 45 26.11 -20.31 -14.21
C ALA A 45 26.79 -20.49 -12.83
N ALA A 46 26.64 -21.65 -12.18
CA ALA A 46 27.29 -21.91 -10.90
C ALA A 46 28.83 -21.86 -10.99
N VAL A 47 29.42 -22.42 -12.05
CA VAL A 47 30.87 -22.33 -12.31
C VAL A 47 31.29 -20.88 -12.54
N ALA A 48 30.55 -20.15 -13.38
CA ALA A 48 30.84 -18.75 -13.68
C ALA A 48 30.76 -17.87 -12.43
N PHE A 49 29.71 -18.03 -11.59
CA PHE A 49 29.58 -17.29 -10.34
C PHE A 49 30.67 -17.63 -9.32
N SER A 50 31.06 -18.90 -9.21
CA SER A 50 32.16 -19.32 -8.33
C SER A 50 33.46 -18.61 -8.71
N THR A 51 33.72 -18.47 -10.00
CA THR A 51 34.92 -17.78 -10.52
C THR A 51 34.90 -16.28 -10.20
N ILE A 52 33.77 -15.57 -10.40
CA ILE A 52 33.74 -14.11 -10.13
C ILE A 52 33.74 -13.77 -8.63
N ILE A 53 33.33 -14.71 -7.77
CA ILE A 53 33.40 -14.54 -6.31
C ILE A 53 34.85 -14.53 -5.83
N GLU A 54 35.75 -15.31 -6.46
CA GLU A 54 37.19 -15.26 -6.17
C GLU A 54 37.77 -13.86 -6.43
N ASP A 55 37.28 -13.19 -7.46
CA ASP A 55 37.68 -11.82 -7.84
C ASP A 55 37.01 -10.75 -6.94
N ASN A 56 35.82 -11.00 -6.39
CA ASN A 56 35.08 -10.06 -5.53
C ASN A 56 34.21 -10.76 -4.48
N ILE A 57 34.78 -10.95 -3.29
CA ILE A 57 34.11 -11.60 -2.16
C ILE A 57 33.05 -10.75 -1.46
N TYR A 58 32.90 -9.47 -1.80
CA TYR A 58 32.00 -8.54 -1.10
C TYR A 58 30.61 -8.46 -1.74
N ASN A 59 30.47 -8.89 -2.99
CA ASN A 59 29.20 -8.77 -3.70
C ASN A 59 28.23 -9.90 -3.33
N GLY A 60 27.30 -9.60 -2.43
CA GLY A 60 26.24 -10.51 -2.00
C GLY A 60 25.38 -11.10 -3.13
N GLU A 61 25.19 -10.38 -4.22
CA GLU A 61 24.41 -10.84 -5.37
C GLU A 61 24.99 -12.10 -6.00
N TYR A 62 26.32 -12.19 -6.08
CA TYR A 62 26.98 -13.34 -6.69
C TYR A 62 26.77 -14.60 -5.85
N TYR A 63 26.87 -14.49 -4.52
CA TYR A 63 26.54 -15.59 -3.62
C TYR A 63 25.07 -15.99 -3.70
N TYR A 64 24.15 -15.02 -3.78
CA TYR A 64 22.73 -15.31 -3.91
C TYR A 64 22.42 -16.08 -5.19
N ASN A 65 22.94 -15.62 -6.33
CA ASN A 65 22.70 -16.26 -7.62
C ASN A 65 23.35 -17.64 -7.67
N LEU A 66 24.58 -17.79 -7.17
CA LEU A 66 25.24 -19.09 -7.02
C LEU A 66 24.44 -20.06 -6.14
N ALA A 67 23.94 -19.58 -5.00
CA ALA A 67 23.10 -20.36 -4.10
C ALA A 67 21.82 -20.83 -4.80
N HIS A 68 21.21 -19.96 -5.59
CA HIS A 68 20.02 -20.30 -6.37
C HIS A 68 20.32 -21.32 -7.47
N CYS A 69 21.48 -21.24 -8.15
CA CYS A 69 21.92 -22.30 -9.07
C CYS A 69 22.01 -23.65 -8.35
N PHE A 70 22.67 -23.72 -7.19
CA PHE A 70 22.76 -24.96 -6.41
C PHE A 70 21.40 -25.46 -5.93
N TYR A 71 20.51 -24.55 -5.54
CA TYR A 71 19.13 -24.89 -5.19
C TYR A 71 18.40 -25.56 -6.35
N LYS A 72 18.49 -25.00 -7.57
CA LYS A 72 17.91 -25.58 -8.79
C LYS A 72 18.52 -26.93 -9.15
N LEU A 73 19.81 -27.13 -8.85
CA LEU A 73 20.52 -28.40 -9.01
C LEU A 73 20.25 -29.39 -7.86
N LYS A 74 19.43 -29.03 -6.87
CA LYS A 74 19.12 -29.81 -5.66
C LYS A 74 20.33 -30.13 -4.77
N ASP A 75 21.41 -29.37 -4.90
CA ASP A 75 22.56 -29.39 -3.99
C ASP A 75 22.28 -28.43 -2.83
N TYR A 76 21.41 -28.87 -1.91
CA TYR A 76 20.89 -28.02 -0.84
C TYR A 76 21.99 -27.57 0.13
N ASP A 77 23.03 -28.38 0.37
CA ASP A 77 24.13 -28.01 1.27
C ASP A 77 24.93 -26.82 0.71
N LYS A 78 25.30 -26.87 -0.58
CA LYS A 78 25.98 -25.75 -1.23
C LYS A 78 25.05 -24.54 -1.38
N ALA A 79 23.76 -24.76 -1.63
CA ALA A 79 22.79 -23.67 -1.67
C ALA A 79 22.71 -22.95 -0.32
N ILE A 80 22.53 -23.68 0.79
CA ILE A 80 22.47 -23.13 2.15
C ILE A 80 23.75 -22.37 2.48
N LYS A 81 24.92 -22.94 2.19
CA LYS A 81 26.21 -22.27 2.43
C LYS A 81 26.26 -20.90 1.74
N ASN A 82 25.94 -20.85 0.45
CA ASN A 82 26.02 -19.61 -0.32
C ASN A 82 24.90 -18.62 0.02
N TYR A 83 23.69 -19.09 0.35
CA TYR A 83 22.64 -18.20 0.87
C TYR A 83 23.03 -17.56 2.21
N LYS A 84 23.73 -18.28 3.10
CA LYS A 84 24.27 -17.70 4.34
C LYS A 84 25.34 -16.64 4.04
N LEU A 85 26.23 -16.89 3.09
CA LEU A 85 27.22 -15.88 2.66
C LEU A 85 26.53 -14.63 2.11
N SER A 86 25.53 -14.78 1.24
CA SER A 86 24.72 -13.64 0.77
C SER A 86 24.03 -12.92 1.94
N LEU A 87 23.45 -13.68 2.87
CA LEU A 87 22.76 -13.14 4.05
C LEU A 87 23.70 -12.29 4.92
N ASP A 88 24.95 -12.72 5.10
CA ASP A 88 25.96 -12.02 5.89
C ASP A 88 26.38 -10.68 5.25
N THR A 89 26.28 -10.54 3.92
CA THR A 89 26.45 -9.26 3.23
C THR A 89 25.23 -8.32 3.34
N GLY A 90 24.10 -8.82 3.84
CA GLY A 90 22.81 -8.10 3.83
C GLY A 90 22.08 -8.09 2.49
N TYR A 91 22.68 -8.62 1.41
CA TYR A 91 22.03 -8.68 0.11
C TYR A 91 20.86 -9.67 0.11
N ASN A 92 19.69 -9.19 -0.33
CA ASN A 92 18.47 -9.99 -0.46
C ASN A 92 18.11 -10.77 0.82
N TYR A 93 18.32 -10.13 1.98
CA TYR A 93 18.31 -10.73 3.32
C TYR A 93 17.07 -11.62 3.59
N GLY A 94 15.87 -11.10 3.33
CA GLY A 94 14.62 -11.83 3.55
C GLY A 94 14.46 -13.08 2.67
N ASN A 95 14.85 -13.00 1.39
CA ASN A 95 14.79 -14.14 0.48
C ASN A 95 15.85 -15.19 0.79
N CYS A 96 17.04 -14.79 1.28
CA CYS A 96 18.04 -15.75 1.77
C CYS A 96 17.46 -16.60 2.90
N ILE A 97 16.84 -15.99 3.91
CA ILE A 97 16.20 -16.71 5.02
C ILE A 97 15.11 -17.67 4.52
N LYS A 98 14.25 -17.20 3.61
CA LYS A 98 13.20 -18.03 2.98
C LYS A 98 13.80 -19.24 2.28
N HIS A 99 14.78 -19.03 1.40
CA HIS A 99 15.36 -20.13 0.61
C HIS A 99 16.19 -21.09 1.48
N ILE A 100 16.85 -20.62 2.54
CA ILE A 100 17.49 -21.52 3.52
C ILE A 100 16.44 -22.40 4.20
N ALA A 101 15.30 -21.85 4.62
CA ALA A 101 14.21 -22.64 5.18
C ALA A 101 13.69 -23.69 4.20
N MET A 102 13.53 -23.33 2.92
CA MET A 102 13.10 -24.25 1.86
C MET A 102 14.13 -25.36 1.62
N CYS A 103 15.43 -25.03 1.54
CA CYS A 103 16.49 -26.02 1.39
C CYS A 103 16.48 -27.05 2.53
N TYR A 104 16.37 -26.59 3.78
CA TYR A 104 16.26 -27.51 4.92
C TYR A 104 14.99 -28.37 4.84
N ALA A 105 13.85 -27.78 4.46
CA ALA A 105 12.60 -28.51 4.34
C ALA A 105 12.66 -29.60 3.27
N GLU A 106 13.22 -29.29 2.10
CA GLU A 106 13.34 -30.22 0.97
C GLU A 106 14.43 -31.28 1.19
N SER A 107 15.45 -30.99 2.00
CA SER A 107 16.45 -31.98 2.45
C SER A 107 15.93 -32.93 3.54
N GLY A 108 14.78 -32.63 4.16
CA GLY A 108 14.20 -33.42 5.25
C GLY A 108 14.67 -33.03 6.66
N ASP A 109 15.52 -32.00 6.82
CA ASP A 109 15.94 -31.48 8.11
C ASP A 109 14.86 -30.57 8.73
N LEU A 110 13.84 -31.20 9.32
CA LEU A 110 12.70 -30.51 9.91
C LEU A 110 13.08 -29.65 11.14
N LYS A 111 14.19 -29.98 11.82
CA LYS A 111 14.67 -29.20 12.97
C LYS A 111 15.17 -27.83 12.51
N ASN A 112 16.08 -27.80 11.53
CA ASN A 112 16.56 -26.54 10.98
C ASN A 112 15.48 -25.82 10.18
N THR A 113 14.56 -26.54 9.53
CA THR A 113 13.36 -25.94 8.92
C THR A 113 12.59 -25.09 9.92
N SER A 114 12.29 -25.64 11.11
CA SER A 114 11.59 -24.90 12.18
C SER A 114 12.32 -23.63 12.61
N ILE A 115 13.65 -23.71 12.78
CA ILE A 115 14.49 -22.57 13.18
C ILE A 115 14.42 -21.44 12.14
N TRP A 116 14.59 -21.77 10.86
CA TRP A 116 14.62 -20.79 9.78
C TRP A 116 13.23 -20.25 9.43
N ILE A 117 12.17 -21.06 9.56
CA ILE A 117 10.79 -20.57 9.48
C ILE A 117 10.52 -19.56 10.58
N ASN A 118 10.87 -19.87 11.83
CA ASN A 118 10.68 -18.93 12.93
C ASN A 118 11.45 -17.63 12.70
N ARG A 119 12.71 -17.69 12.23
CA ARG A 119 13.49 -16.50 11.83
C ARG A 119 12.80 -15.71 10.72
N GLY A 120 12.34 -16.38 9.67
CA GLY A 120 11.66 -15.75 8.53
C GLY A 120 10.36 -15.07 8.93
N LEU A 121 9.59 -15.68 9.81
CA LEU A 121 8.33 -15.15 10.31
C LEU A 121 8.46 -13.88 11.17
N LYS A 122 9.67 -13.55 11.66
CA LYS A 122 10.02 -12.29 12.34
C LYS A 122 10.79 -11.31 11.46
N THR A 123 11.16 -11.70 10.24
CA THR A 123 11.99 -10.88 9.35
C THR A 123 11.11 -10.22 8.30
N PRO A 124 11.09 -8.87 8.21
CA PRO A 124 10.38 -8.17 7.15
C PRO A 124 10.79 -8.66 5.76
N LYS A 125 9.83 -8.73 4.84
CA LYS A 125 10.06 -9.18 3.44
C LYS A 125 10.77 -10.53 3.30
N SER A 126 10.58 -11.43 4.28
CA SER A 126 11.04 -12.82 4.23
C SER A 126 9.85 -13.78 4.04
N LEU A 127 9.76 -14.82 4.87
CA LEU A 127 8.72 -15.83 4.84
C LEU A 127 7.46 -15.34 5.55
N SER A 128 6.31 -15.45 4.89
CA SER A 128 5.00 -15.25 5.52
C SER A 128 4.37 -16.57 5.97
N ILE A 129 3.40 -16.50 6.89
CA ILE A 129 2.66 -17.69 7.30
C ILE A 129 1.91 -18.32 6.13
N THR A 130 1.39 -17.50 5.21
CA THR A 130 0.73 -17.96 3.99
C THR A 130 1.69 -18.80 3.14
N ASN A 131 2.98 -18.43 3.06
CA ASN A 131 3.98 -19.25 2.36
C ASN A 131 4.17 -20.60 3.07
N VAL A 132 4.29 -20.62 4.39
CA VAL A 132 4.43 -21.88 5.18
C VAL A 132 3.23 -22.80 4.98
N VAL A 133 2.02 -22.23 4.94
CA VAL A 133 0.76 -22.98 4.77
C VAL A 133 0.62 -23.56 3.36
N SER A 134 0.97 -22.80 2.32
CA SER A 134 0.65 -23.13 0.91
C SER A 134 1.79 -23.75 0.11
N ASP A 135 3.05 -23.44 0.42
CA ASP A 135 4.20 -23.88 -0.40
C ASP A 135 4.45 -25.39 -0.22
N SER A 136 4.70 -26.10 -1.32
CA SER A 136 4.94 -27.54 -1.32
C SER A 136 6.20 -27.93 -0.54
N ALA A 137 7.22 -27.07 -0.50
CA ALA A 137 8.47 -27.34 0.22
C ALA A 137 8.22 -27.64 1.71
N PHE A 138 7.21 -27.02 2.32
CA PHE A 138 6.89 -27.18 3.75
C PHE A 138 5.87 -28.27 4.06
N LYS A 139 5.50 -29.13 3.09
CA LYS A 139 4.47 -30.18 3.29
C LYS A 139 4.75 -31.09 4.47
N GLU A 140 6.00 -31.54 4.64
CA GLU A 140 6.38 -32.40 5.76
C GLU A 140 6.48 -31.62 7.08
N PHE A 141 6.96 -30.38 7.03
CA PHE A 141 6.98 -29.50 8.21
C PHE A 141 5.58 -29.26 8.80
N ARG A 142 4.54 -29.14 7.96
CA ARG A 142 3.14 -28.95 8.41
C ARG A 142 2.58 -30.09 9.26
N LYS A 143 3.21 -31.26 9.25
CA LYS A 143 2.81 -32.41 10.09
C LYS A 143 3.40 -32.36 11.50
N THR A 144 4.34 -31.44 11.76
CA THR A 144 5.07 -31.35 13.03
C THR A 144 4.33 -30.53 14.08
N ASP A 145 4.64 -30.77 15.36
CA ASP A 145 4.14 -29.92 16.45
C ASP A 145 4.74 -28.50 16.41
N SER A 146 5.93 -28.34 15.80
CA SER A 146 6.49 -27.01 15.53
C SER A 146 5.56 -26.17 14.65
N TYR A 147 4.96 -26.76 13.61
CA TYR A 147 3.97 -26.05 12.80
C TYR A 147 2.72 -25.69 13.61
N LYS A 148 2.17 -26.63 14.40
CA LYS A 148 1.00 -26.35 15.26
C LYS A 148 1.26 -25.20 16.23
N SER A 149 2.49 -25.06 16.74
CA SER A 149 2.88 -23.98 17.64
C SER A 149 2.84 -22.58 17.01
N ILE A 150 3.03 -22.48 15.69
CA ILE A 150 3.01 -21.20 14.96
C ILE A 150 1.69 -20.97 14.21
N TYR A 151 0.92 -22.01 13.89
CA TYR A 151 -0.35 -21.93 13.18
C TYR A 151 -1.29 -23.06 13.64
N SER A 152 -1.96 -22.84 14.77
CA SER A 152 -2.84 -23.83 15.39
C SER A 152 -4.23 -23.80 14.78
N GLN A 153 -4.50 -24.72 13.86
CA GLN A 153 -5.82 -24.96 13.27
C GLN A 153 -6.32 -26.34 13.71
N ASP A 154 -7.48 -26.39 14.37
CA ASP A 154 -8.08 -27.65 14.81
C ASP A 154 -9.60 -27.65 14.57
N SER A 155 -10.07 -28.64 13.81
CA SER A 155 -11.50 -28.81 13.53
C SER A 155 -12.31 -29.18 14.77
N THR A 156 -11.71 -29.85 15.76
CA THR A 156 -12.41 -30.29 16.98
C THR A 156 -12.63 -29.15 17.97
N PHE A 157 -11.93 -28.02 17.81
CA PHE A 157 -12.11 -26.87 18.68
C PHE A 157 -13.55 -26.34 18.60
N ASN A 158 -14.12 -26.09 19.77
CA ASN A 158 -15.38 -25.37 19.91
C ASN A 158 -15.19 -23.88 19.57
N ARG A 159 -16.29 -23.11 19.60
CA ARG A 159 -16.26 -21.67 19.26
C ARG A 159 -15.25 -20.88 20.11
N GLU A 160 -15.25 -21.12 21.42
CA GLU A 160 -14.40 -20.39 22.37
C GLU A 160 -12.92 -20.70 22.15
N GLU A 161 -12.59 -21.99 21.98
CA GLU A 161 -11.22 -22.45 21.71
C GLU A 161 -10.67 -21.86 20.41
N LYS A 162 -11.50 -21.81 19.35
CA LYS A 162 -11.14 -21.19 18.07
C LYS A 162 -10.81 -19.71 18.23
N TRP A 163 -11.66 -18.94 18.91
CA TRP A 163 -11.42 -17.53 19.15
C TRP A 163 -10.20 -17.28 20.04
N LYS A 164 -10.06 -18.00 21.15
CA LYS A 164 -8.89 -17.86 22.04
C LYS A 164 -7.58 -18.16 21.32
N THR A 165 -7.58 -19.16 20.44
CA THR A 165 -6.41 -19.50 19.60
C THR A 165 -6.09 -18.38 18.61
N ASP A 166 -7.10 -17.89 17.89
CA ASP A 166 -6.93 -16.81 16.91
C ASP A 166 -6.49 -15.49 17.55
N ILE A 167 -7.04 -15.13 18.71
CA ILE A 167 -6.67 -13.93 19.47
C ILE A 167 -5.20 -14.00 19.92
N LYS A 168 -4.76 -15.14 20.48
CA LYS A 168 -3.36 -15.35 20.88
C LYS A 168 -2.42 -15.29 19.67
N PHE A 169 -2.80 -15.93 18.58
CA PHE A 169 -2.05 -15.89 17.33
C PHE A 169 -1.93 -14.45 16.81
N LEU A 170 -3.04 -13.71 16.74
CA LEU A 170 -3.06 -12.30 16.32
C LEU A 170 -2.10 -11.45 17.13
N LYS A 171 -2.20 -11.50 18.48
CA LYS A 171 -1.32 -10.77 19.40
C LYS A 171 0.14 -11.08 19.10
N HIS A 172 0.48 -12.37 19.02
CA HIS A 172 1.85 -12.80 18.75
C HIS A 172 2.34 -12.31 17.37
N ARG A 173 1.48 -12.34 16.35
CA ARG A 173 1.83 -11.87 15.01
C ARG A 173 2.10 -10.37 14.99
N PHE A 174 1.30 -9.56 15.69
CA PHE A 174 1.57 -8.15 15.86
C PHE A 174 2.93 -7.92 16.52
N GLU A 175 3.15 -8.50 17.71
CA GLU A 175 4.38 -8.31 18.51
C GLU A 175 5.67 -8.74 17.81
N VAL A 176 5.57 -9.68 16.89
CA VAL A 176 6.73 -10.22 16.17
C VAL A 176 6.98 -9.53 14.83
N LYS A 177 5.93 -9.02 14.17
CA LYS A 177 6.03 -8.57 12.78
C LYS A 177 5.94 -7.05 12.61
N HIS A 178 5.14 -6.38 13.40
CA HIS A 178 4.93 -4.95 13.21
C HIS A 178 6.24 -4.19 13.45
N TYR A 179 6.48 -3.13 12.65
CA TYR A 179 7.74 -2.38 12.70
C TYR A 179 8.05 -1.86 14.11
N ASP A 180 7.09 -1.17 14.74
CA ASP A 180 7.25 -0.64 16.09
C ASP A 180 5.89 -0.35 16.77
N ILE A 181 5.30 -1.34 17.44
CA ILE A 181 3.99 -1.17 18.11
C ILE A 181 4.11 -0.23 19.31
N PHE A 182 5.20 -0.39 20.07
CA PHE A 182 5.33 0.19 21.39
C PHE A 182 5.84 1.63 21.36
N ASN A 183 6.12 2.17 20.17
CA ASN A 183 6.24 3.61 19.96
C ASN A 183 4.92 4.37 20.20
N THR A 184 3.77 3.74 19.92
CA THR A 184 2.45 4.36 20.12
C THR A 184 1.72 3.78 21.34
N VAL A 185 1.74 2.45 21.50
CA VAL A 185 0.93 1.75 22.52
C VAL A 185 1.76 1.36 23.72
N LYS A 186 1.27 1.59 24.94
CA LYS A 186 1.94 1.11 26.15
C LYS A 186 1.80 -0.41 26.27
N SER A 187 2.91 -1.12 26.46
CA SER A 187 2.91 -2.60 26.58
C SER A 187 1.94 -3.14 27.65
N LYS A 188 1.79 -2.45 28.79
CA LYS A 188 0.81 -2.84 29.83
C LYS A 188 -0.63 -2.78 29.32
N GLU A 189 -0.99 -1.71 28.60
CA GLU A 189 -2.33 -1.53 28.02
C GLU A 189 -2.59 -2.58 26.95
N TRP A 190 -1.65 -2.77 26.02
CA TRP A 190 -1.71 -3.78 24.97
C TRP A 190 -1.98 -5.19 25.55
N ASN A 191 -1.21 -5.61 26.54
CA ASN A 191 -1.42 -6.91 27.19
C ASN A 191 -2.76 -6.98 27.92
N SER A 192 -3.18 -5.89 28.59
CA SER A 192 -4.45 -5.83 29.29
C SER A 192 -5.64 -5.98 28.34
N ASP A 193 -5.64 -5.29 27.21
CA ASP A 193 -6.74 -5.34 26.24
C ASP A 193 -6.96 -6.77 25.70
N PHE A 194 -5.86 -7.44 25.33
CA PHE A 194 -5.91 -8.82 24.86
C PHE A 194 -6.38 -9.80 25.95
N ASN A 195 -5.90 -9.64 27.19
CA ASN A 195 -6.32 -10.51 28.29
C ASN A 195 -7.82 -10.35 28.61
N LEU A 196 -8.31 -9.11 28.69
CA LEU A 196 -9.73 -8.84 28.89
C LEU A 196 -10.60 -9.43 27.77
N LEU A 197 -10.14 -9.35 26.52
CA LEU A 197 -10.84 -9.96 25.40
C LEU A 197 -10.85 -11.49 25.51
N LEU A 198 -9.72 -12.11 25.86
CA LEU A 198 -9.60 -13.56 26.05
C LEU A 198 -10.52 -14.08 27.18
N GLU A 199 -10.65 -13.34 28.27
CA GLU A 199 -11.51 -13.67 29.42
C GLU A 199 -13.00 -13.57 29.10
N SER A 200 -13.38 -12.70 28.14
CA SER A 200 -14.78 -12.42 27.80
C SER A 200 -15.28 -13.10 26.52
N VAL A 201 -14.49 -13.97 25.88
CA VAL A 201 -14.86 -14.66 24.62
C VAL A 201 -16.20 -15.39 24.71
N ASN A 202 -16.48 -16.05 25.83
CA ASN A 202 -17.72 -16.82 26.03
C ASN A 202 -18.97 -15.95 26.21
N GLN A 203 -18.80 -14.67 26.56
CA GLN A 203 -19.88 -13.70 26.77
C GLN A 203 -20.12 -12.81 25.55
N LYS A 204 -19.25 -12.88 24.53
CA LYS A 204 -19.30 -12.05 23.32
C LYS A 204 -19.73 -12.84 22.11
N THR A 205 -20.50 -12.21 21.24
CA THR A 205 -20.78 -12.63 19.87
C THR A 205 -19.52 -12.53 18.99
N ASP A 206 -19.56 -13.16 17.81
CA ASP A 206 -18.43 -13.12 16.85
C ASP A 206 -18.13 -11.68 16.39
N ALA A 207 -19.18 -10.88 16.18
CA ALA A 207 -19.06 -9.47 15.81
C ALA A 207 -18.42 -8.63 16.94
N GLU A 208 -18.82 -8.86 18.20
CA GLU A 208 -18.22 -8.14 19.33
C GLU A 208 -16.73 -8.46 19.51
N ILE A 209 -16.32 -9.71 19.27
CA ILE A 209 -14.90 -10.09 19.30
C ILE A 209 -14.15 -9.41 18.15
N LEU A 210 -14.67 -9.47 16.93
CA LEU A 210 -14.07 -8.81 15.75
C LEU A 210 -13.91 -7.30 15.97
N VAL A 211 -14.95 -6.60 16.43
CA VAL A 211 -14.90 -5.16 16.68
C VAL A 211 -13.95 -4.84 17.84
N SER A 212 -13.85 -5.70 18.87
CA SER A 212 -12.85 -5.53 19.92
C SER A 212 -11.43 -5.63 19.36
N LEU A 213 -11.17 -6.57 18.44
CA LEU A 213 -9.88 -6.66 17.74
C LEU A 213 -9.59 -5.44 16.86
N MET A 214 -10.60 -4.89 16.17
CA MET A 214 -10.48 -3.65 15.41
C MET A 214 -10.09 -2.47 16.33
N LYS A 215 -10.72 -2.37 17.52
CA LYS A 215 -10.38 -1.35 18.52
C LYS A 215 -8.95 -1.47 19.01
N ILE A 216 -8.53 -2.67 19.38
CA ILE A 216 -7.14 -2.93 19.82
C ILE A 216 -6.15 -2.56 18.72
N THR A 217 -6.44 -2.96 17.47
CA THR A 217 -5.58 -2.70 16.31
C THR A 217 -5.46 -1.21 16.01
N THR A 218 -6.56 -0.45 16.13
CA THR A 218 -6.59 0.99 15.84
C THR A 218 -5.67 1.81 16.75
N LYS A 219 -5.40 1.34 17.98
CA LYS A 219 -4.47 2.00 18.92
C LYS A 219 -3.03 2.08 18.39
N ILE A 220 -2.63 1.23 17.44
CA ILE A 220 -1.29 1.22 16.86
C ILE A 220 -1.02 2.54 16.10
N GLY A 221 -2.05 3.10 15.47
CA GLY A 221 -2.02 4.45 14.89
C GLY A 221 -1.37 4.55 13.51
N ASP A 222 -1.33 3.46 12.74
CA ASP A 222 -0.93 3.46 11.33
C ASP A 222 -2.05 2.91 10.42
N GLY A 223 -2.10 3.39 9.17
CA GLY A 223 -3.14 3.04 8.20
C GLY A 223 -2.92 1.71 7.48
N HIS A 224 -1.75 1.09 7.60
CA HIS A 224 -1.42 -0.18 6.95
C HIS A 224 -1.63 -1.39 7.87
N THR A 225 -1.80 -1.17 9.17
CA THR A 225 -2.18 -2.18 10.16
C THR A 225 -3.67 -2.13 10.46
N PHE A 226 -4.43 -3.13 10.00
CA PHE A 226 -5.88 -3.17 10.19
C PHE A 226 -6.41 -4.59 10.16
N ILE A 227 -7.55 -4.82 10.82
CA ILE A 227 -8.35 -6.03 10.60
C ILE A 227 -9.24 -5.78 9.38
N ARG A 228 -9.21 -6.67 8.40
CA ARG A 228 -10.06 -6.58 7.22
C ARG A 228 -11.45 -7.15 7.57
N PRO A 229 -12.51 -6.33 7.60
CA PRO A 229 -13.83 -6.87 7.89
C PRO A 229 -14.22 -7.90 6.82
N PRO A 230 -14.70 -9.09 7.22
CA PRO A 230 -15.07 -10.15 6.30
C PRO A 230 -16.35 -9.80 5.52
N LEU A 231 -16.29 -9.95 4.19
CA LEU A 231 -17.42 -9.68 3.28
C LEU A 231 -18.15 -10.96 2.85
N SER A 232 -17.64 -12.13 3.22
CA SER A 232 -18.18 -13.44 2.85
C SER A 232 -17.83 -14.48 3.91
N GLY A 233 -18.42 -15.67 3.80
CA GLY A 233 -18.21 -16.77 4.75
C GLY A 233 -18.99 -16.60 6.05
N LYS A 234 -18.68 -17.46 7.03
CA LYS A 234 -19.42 -17.54 8.31
C LYS A 234 -19.41 -16.25 9.12
N PHE A 235 -18.31 -15.49 9.06
CA PHE A 235 -18.10 -14.28 9.85
C PHE A 235 -18.49 -12.99 9.11
N LYS A 236 -19.09 -13.09 7.92
CA LYS A 236 -19.40 -11.93 7.08
C LYS A 236 -20.22 -10.88 7.83
N LEU A 237 -19.92 -9.62 7.56
CA LEU A 237 -20.70 -8.49 8.05
C LEU A 237 -21.74 -8.04 7.02
N HIS A 238 -22.82 -7.45 7.49
CA HIS A 238 -23.87 -6.86 6.67
C HIS A 238 -23.67 -5.36 6.51
N PHE A 239 -24.29 -4.80 5.47
CA PHE A 239 -24.07 -3.44 5.01
C PHE A 239 -25.37 -2.69 4.80
N TYR A 240 -25.40 -1.44 5.24
CA TYR A 240 -26.41 -0.49 4.78
C TYR A 240 -26.04 -0.01 3.36
N PRO A 241 -26.95 -0.06 2.39
CA PRO A 241 -26.63 0.14 0.97
C PRO A 241 -26.53 1.62 0.59
N PHE A 242 -25.66 2.38 1.26
CA PHE A 242 -25.33 3.75 0.88
C PHE A 242 -23.84 3.89 0.60
N LYS A 243 -23.50 4.63 -0.45
CA LYS A 243 -22.15 5.20 -0.61
C LYS A 243 -22.17 6.64 -0.17
N LEU A 244 -21.39 6.96 0.85
CA LEU A 244 -21.35 8.26 1.48
C LEU A 244 -20.06 9.01 1.12
N TYR A 245 -20.14 10.34 1.01
CA TYR A 245 -18.97 11.19 0.83
C TYR A 245 -19.03 12.42 1.74
N MET A 246 -17.92 12.72 2.41
CA MET A 246 -17.80 13.88 3.30
C MET A 246 -17.43 15.13 2.50
N PHE A 247 -18.42 15.97 2.23
CA PHE A 247 -18.26 17.30 1.65
C PHE A 247 -18.11 18.35 2.76
N GLU A 248 -17.77 19.59 2.40
CA GLU A 248 -17.64 20.73 3.32
C GLU A 248 -18.83 20.86 4.31
N LYS A 249 -20.06 20.68 3.82
CA LYS A 249 -21.29 20.83 4.62
C LYS A 249 -21.72 19.56 5.36
N GLY A 250 -20.99 18.45 5.25
CA GLY A 250 -21.28 17.18 5.91
C GLY A 250 -21.29 15.98 4.99
N LEU A 251 -21.91 14.89 5.46
CA LEU A 251 -21.91 13.58 4.81
C LEU A 251 -23.13 13.42 3.90
N TYR A 252 -22.93 13.18 2.61
CA TYR A 252 -24.02 13.07 1.62
C TYR A 252 -24.05 11.69 0.96
N VAL A 253 -25.24 11.26 0.57
CA VAL A 253 -25.45 10.02 -0.20
C VAL A 253 -25.10 10.27 -1.67
N THR A 254 -24.11 9.56 -2.18
CA THR A 254 -23.65 9.63 -3.59
C THR A 254 -24.10 8.44 -4.42
N GLN A 255 -24.33 7.29 -3.79
CA GLN A 255 -24.95 6.11 -4.41
C GLN A 255 -25.83 5.38 -3.40
N THR A 256 -26.86 4.69 -3.87
CA THR A 256 -27.76 3.89 -3.02
C THR A 256 -28.43 2.79 -3.84
N SER A 257 -29.16 1.88 -3.19
CA SER A 257 -30.04 0.94 -3.87
C SER A 257 -31.36 1.60 -4.30
N SER A 258 -31.99 1.05 -5.35
CA SER A 258 -33.24 1.60 -5.90
C SER A 258 -34.38 1.73 -4.89
N ILE A 259 -34.41 0.87 -3.85
CA ILE A 259 -35.43 0.93 -2.78
C ILE A 259 -35.24 2.14 -1.85
N TYR A 260 -34.03 2.71 -1.78
CA TYR A 260 -33.71 3.88 -0.95
C TYR A 260 -33.33 5.11 -1.80
N LYS A 261 -33.81 5.18 -3.05
CA LYS A 261 -33.54 6.28 -3.98
C LYS A 261 -33.89 7.67 -3.41
N ASP A 262 -34.87 7.75 -2.51
CA ASP A 262 -35.29 9.00 -1.88
C ASP A 262 -34.22 9.62 -0.97
N ALA A 263 -33.20 8.84 -0.58
CA ALA A 263 -32.04 9.33 0.15
C ALA A 263 -30.95 9.93 -0.75
N LEU A 264 -30.98 9.67 -2.06
CA LEU A 264 -29.92 10.04 -2.99
C LEU A 264 -29.71 11.55 -3.03
N GLY A 265 -28.47 12.00 -2.87
CA GLY A 265 -28.12 13.42 -2.84
C GLY A 265 -28.51 14.15 -1.54
N LEU A 266 -29.06 13.46 -0.55
CA LEU A 266 -29.41 14.09 0.73
C LEU A 266 -28.25 14.01 1.73
N ARG A 267 -28.23 14.97 2.68
CA ARG A 267 -27.26 15.00 3.77
C ARG A 267 -27.70 14.07 4.89
N LEU A 268 -26.89 13.08 5.24
CA LEU A 268 -27.11 12.25 6.42
C LEU A 268 -26.82 13.06 7.68
N THR A 269 -27.78 13.10 8.61
CA THR A 269 -27.68 13.89 9.85
C THR A 269 -27.69 13.05 11.12
N HIS A 270 -28.42 11.93 11.13
CA HIS A 270 -28.50 11.03 12.28
C HIS A 270 -28.60 9.56 11.84
N ILE A 271 -28.09 8.67 12.68
CA ILE A 271 -28.38 7.23 12.67
C ILE A 271 -29.07 6.92 14.00
N ASN A 272 -30.29 6.40 13.95
CA ASN A 272 -31.21 6.38 15.09
C ASN A 272 -31.29 7.78 15.75
N SER A 273 -31.04 7.88 17.05
CA SER A 273 -31.05 9.14 17.80
C SER A 273 -29.70 9.87 17.79
N MET A 274 -28.65 9.26 17.25
CA MET A 274 -27.28 9.78 17.35
C MET A 274 -26.94 10.68 16.17
N SER A 275 -26.40 11.87 16.44
CA SER A 275 -25.96 12.79 15.39
C SER A 275 -24.74 12.24 14.66
N ILE A 276 -24.58 12.58 13.37
CA ILE A 276 -23.41 12.11 12.61
C ILE A 276 -22.08 12.56 13.23
N LYS A 277 -22.05 13.70 13.92
CA LYS A 277 -20.86 14.10 14.68
C LYS A 277 -20.50 13.05 15.75
N GLU A 278 -21.46 12.62 16.56
CA GLU A 278 -21.24 11.60 17.61
C GLU A 278 -20.92 10.22 17.02
N VAL A 279 -21.55 9.88 15.89
CA VAL A 279 -21.27 8.65 15.14
C VAL A 279 -19.81 8.63 14.69
N LEU A 280 -19.29 9.73 14.14
CA LEU A 280 -17.90 9.85 13.70
C LEU A 280 -16.91 9.75 14.88
N GLU A 281 -17.26 10.31 16.04
CA GLU A 281 -16.44 10.19 17.25
C GLU A 281 -16.33 8.75 17.76
N LYS A 282 -17.37 7.92 17.55
CA LYS A 282 -17.34 6.50 17.93
C LYS A 282 -16.63 5.63 16.90
N ILE A 283 -16.81 5.93 15.61
CA ILE A 283 -16.30 5.06 14.55
C ILE A 283 -14.80 5.16 14.36
N LYS A 284 -14.19 6.31 14.70
CA LYS A 284 -12.73 6.47 14.63
C LYS A 284 -11.98 5.43 15.47
N ASP A 285 -12.60 4.88 16.51
CA ASP A 285 -12.00 3.87 17.39
C ASP A 285 -11.79 2.52 16.70
N VAL A 286 -12.35 2.31 15.50
CA VAL A 286 -12.26 1.03 14.77
C VAL A 286 -11.66 1.18 13.37
N ILE A 287 -11.18 2.37 13.01
CA ILE A 287 -10.61 2.67 11.69
C ILE A 287 -9.13 3.05 11.83
N SER A 288 -8.26 2.16 11.37
CA SER A 288 -6.82 2.40 11.35
C SER A 288 -6.44 3.38 10.23
N VAL A 289 -5.76 4.47 10.58
CA VAL A 289 -5.36 5.58 9.72
C VAL A 289 -4.01 6.14 10.14
N ASP A 290 -3.28 6.75 9.21
CA ASP A 290 -2.04 7.47 9.56
C ASP A 290 -2.33 8.83 10.21
N ASN A 291 -3.42 9.49 9.79
CA ASN A 291 -3.81 10.83 10.23
C ASN A 291 -5.35 11.00 10.16
N GLU A 292 -5.87 12.11 10.68
CA GLU A 292 -7.31 12.40 10.67
C GLU A 292 -7.91 12.58 9.26
N ILE A 293 -7.09 12.91 8.26
CA ILE A 293 -7.54 13.08 6.88
C ILE A 293 -7.89 11.73 6.26
N GLY A 294 -7.08 10.70 6.55
CA GLY A 294 -7.31 9.32 6.13
C GLY A 294 -8.61 8.73 6.70
N LEU A 295 -9.14 9.26 7.81
CA LEU A 295 -10.43 8.83 8.36
C LEU A 295 -11.52 9.07 7.34
N PHE A 296 -11.61 10.28 6.77
CA PHE A 296 -12.66 10.66 5.82
C PHE A 296 -12.69 9.80 4.56
N GLU A 297 -11.52 9.32 4.10
CA GLU A 297 -11.44 8.38 2.99
C GLU A 297 -11.98 6.99 3.36
N ARG A 298 -11.78 6.54 4.59
CA ARG A 298 -12.22 5.21 5.05
C ARG A 298 -13.64 5.18 5.60
N LEU A 299 -14.27 6.34 5.78
CA LEU A 299 -15.62 6.46 6.32
C LEU A 299 -16.67 5.80 5.42
N ASP A 300 -16.54 5.93 4.10
CA ASP A 300 -17.55 5.47 3.14
C ASP A 300 -17.90 3.99 3.33
N PHE A 301 -16.88 3.17 3.55
CA PHE A 301 -16.99 1.73 3.70
C PHE A 301 -17.24 1.32 5.15
N ASN A 302 -16.54 1.95 6.12
CA ASN A 302 -16.62 1.50 7.51
C ASN A 302 -17.93 1.91 8.20
N LEU A 303 -18.49 3.06 7.83
CA LEU A 303 -19.74 3.57 8.41
C LEU A 303 -20.95 2.70 8.06
N MET A 304 -20.84 1.86 7.03
CA MET A 304 -21.97 1.08 6.54
C MET A 304 -22.01 -0.35 7.08
N PHE A 305 -21.02 -0.80 7.85
CA PHE A 305 -21.06 -2.12 8.49
C PHE A 305 -22.07 -2.16 9.65
N SER A 306 -23.17 -2.90 9.47
CA SER A 306 -24.27 -2.90 10.44
C SER A 306 -23.85 -3.42 11.81
N GLU A 307 -23.10 -4.52 11.87
CA GLU A 307 -22.63 -5.07 13.14
C GLU A 307 -21.61 -4.17 13.83
N VAL A 308 -20.76 -3.47 13.07
CA VAL A 308 -19.83 -2.49 13.65
C VAL A 308 -20.61 -1.37 14.32
N LEU A 309 -21.59 -0.80 13.63
CA LEU A 309 -22.44 0.25 14.20
C LEU A 309 -23.22 -0.25 15.42
N HIS A 310 -23.73 -1.49 15.38
CA HIS A 310 -24.46 -2.07 16.50
C HIS A 310 -23.58 -2.27 17.73
N VAL A 311 -22.38 -2.86 17.57
CA VAL A 311 -21.44 -3.08 18.69
C VAL A 311 -20.92 -1.76 19.27
N LEU A 312 -20.87 -0.69 18.48
CA LEU A 312 -20.54 0.66 18.96
C LEU A 312 -21.72 1.37 19.65
N ASN A 313 -22.86 0.70 19.77
CA ASN A 313 -24.13 1.22 20.30
C ASN A 313 -24.63 2.45 19.51
N ILE A 314 -24.41 2.45 18.19
CA ILE A 314 -24.94 3.46 17.27
C ILE A 314 -26.30 3.02 16.76
N THR A 315 -26.45 1.73 16.43
CA THR A 315 -27.72 1.12 16.06
C THR A 315 -28.23 0.19 17.17
N SER A 316 -29.55 0.12 17.32
CA SER A 316 -30.22 -0.76 18.29
C SER A 316 -30.32 -2.20 17.82
N ASN A 317 -30.16 -2.46 16.52
CA ASN A 317 -30.29 -3.77 15.88
C ASN A 317 -29.19 -3.94 14.80
N PRO A 318 -28.59 -5.14 14.66
CA PRO A 318 -27.61 -5.44 13.61
C PRO A 318 -28.21 -5.78 12.23
N LYS A 319 -29.53 -5.70 12.05
CA LYS A 319 -30.22 -6.03 10.78
C LYS A 319 -30.94 -4.85 10.13
N SER A 320 -31.31 -3.85 10.91
CA SER A 320 -31.94 -2.63 10.39
C SER A 320 -31.69 -1.44 11.32
N SER A 321 -31.80 -0.22 10.79
CA SER A 321 -31.68 1.01 11.57
C SER A 321 -32.34 2.17 10.85
N PHE A 322 -32.75 3.18 11.61
CA PHE A 322 -33.27 4.42 11.06
C PHE A 322 -32.14 5.37 10.66
N PHE A 323 -32.22 5.95 9.46
CA PHE A 323 -31.30 6.96 8.96
C PHE A 323 -32.08 8.25 8.67
N THR A 324 -31.67 9.36 9.29
CA THR A 324 -32.32 10.66 9.09
C THR A 324 -31.50 11.54 8.18
N PHE A 325 -32.10 11.91 7.06
CA PHE A 325 -31.52 12.77 6.04
C PHE A 325 -32.17 14.14 6.05
N GLN A 326 -31.41 15.16 5.65
CA GLN A 326 -31.88 16.53 5.49
C GLN A 326 -31.86 16.93 4.02
N LYS A 327 -32.98 17.52 3.56
CA LYS A 327 -33.15 18.10 2.23
C LYS A 327 -32.59 19.52 2.15
N GLU A 328 -32.49 20.05 0.94
CA GLU A 328 -32.01 21.42 0.68
C GLU A 328 -32.89 22.49 1.34
N ASP A 329 -34.20 22.27 1.44
CA ASP A 329 -35.16 23.17 2.12
C ASP A 329 -35.10 23.11 3.66
N GLY A 330 -34.21 22.27 4.21
CA GLY A 330 -34.04 22.07 5.64
C GLY A 330 -34.95 21.02 6.27
N SER A 331 -35.98 20.54 5.55
CA SER A 331 -36.85 19.45 6.02
C SER A 331 -36.09 18.13 6.14
N LYS A 332 -36.60 17.23 6.97
CA LYS A 332 -35.96 15.94 7.27
C LYS A 332 -36.84 14.77 6.82
N ILE A 333 -36.20 13.71 6.37
CA ILE A 333 -36.82 12.40 6.15
C ILE A 333 -36.08 11.37 6.99
N THR A 334 -36.80 10.40 7.54
CA THR A 334 -36.22 9.26 8.25
C THR A 334 -36.65 8.00 7.53
N ILE A 335 -35.68 7.16 7.20
CA ILE A 335 -35.87 5.92 6.45
C ILE A 335 -35.45 4.76 7.34
N ASP A 336 -36.27 3.72 7.42
CA ASP A 336 -35.88 2.42 7.99
C ASP A 336 -35.09 1.65 6.93
N VAL A 337 -33.83 1.36 7.22
CA VAL A 337 -32.88 0.79 6.27
C VAL A 337 -32.46 -0.59 6.76
N ASN A 338 -32.65 -1.59 5.91
CA ASN A 338 -32.20 -2.95 6.17
C ASN A 338 -30.71 -3.07 5.81
N ALA A 339 -30.00 -3.87 6.60
CA ALA A 339 -28.65 -4.28 6.29
C ALA A 339 -28.71 -5.55 5.43
N ASP A 340 -27.95 -5.54 4.34
CA ASP A 340 -27.88 -6.64 3.37
C ASP A 340 -26.49 -7.25 3.33
N GLU A 341 -26.37 -8.43 2.71
CA GLU A 341 -25.07 -8.99 2.39
C GLU A 341 -24.29 -8.06 1.45
N PHE A 342 -22.97 -8.03 1.57
CA PHE A 342 -22.14 -7.20 0.69
C PHE A 342 -22.32 -7.61 -0.77
N ASN A 343 -22.94 -6.74 -1.55
CA ASN A 343 -23.03 -6.89 -2.99
C ASN A 343 -22.96 -5.50 -3.64
N PRO A 344 -21.83 -5.13 -4.27
CA PRO A 344 -21.68 -3.80 -4.86
C PRO A 344 -22.69 -3.54 -6.00
N ALA A 345 -23.27 -4.59 -6.61
CA ALA A 345 -24.28 -4.46 -7.65
C ALA A 345 -25.63 -3.92 -7.11
N ILE A 346 -25.85 -3.87 -5.79
CA ILE A 346 -27.07 -3.30 -5.21
C ILE A 346 -27.08 -1.77 -5.26
N LEU A 347 -25.92 -1.11 -5.42
CA LEU A 347 -25.80 0.33 -5.51
C LEU A 347 -26.11 0.82 -6.94
N THR A 348 -27.35 0.59 -7.36
CA THR A 348 -27.85 0.86 -8.71
C THR A 348 -28.12 2.33 -8.99
N GLU A 349 -28.47 3.11 -7.97
CA GLU A 349 -28.75 4.53 -8.10
C GLU A 349 -27.47 5.33 -7.82
N LYS A 350 -27.03 6.15 -8.77
CA LYS A 350 -25.88 7.04 -8.64
C LYS A 350 -26.34 8.48 -8.77
N LEU A 351 -25.78 9.36 -7.94
CA LEU A 351 -26.02 10.80 -8.08
C LEU A 351 -25.39 11.25 -9.41
N GLU A 352 -26.22 11.47 -10.42
CA GLU A 352 -25.78 11.92 -11.73
C GLU A 352 -25.48 13.41 -11.71
N SER A 353 -24.46 13.81 -12.48
CA SER A 353 -24.16 15.21 -12.69
C SER A 353 -25.23 15.86 -13.58
N HIS A 354 -25.64 17.09 -13.27
CA HIS A 354 -26.50 17.87 -14.16
C HIS A 354 -25.82 18.26 -15.49
N LYS A 355 -24.51 18.03 -15.65
CA LYS A 355 -23.78 18.26 -16.90
C LYS A 355 -23.68 16.98 -17.74
N THR A 356 -23.74 17.15 -19.05
CA THR A 356 -23.52 16.08 -20.04
C THR A 356 -22.09 15.56 -20.10
N LYS A 357 -21.10 16.31 -19.58
CA LYS A 357 -19.68 15.95 -19.64
C LYS A 357 -19.12 15.60 -18.26
N ILE A 358 -18.70 14.34 -18.10
CA ILE A 358 -18.04 13.82 -16.91
C ILE A 358 -16.71 14.56 -16.67
N PRO A 359 -16.42 15.05 -15.45
CA PRO A 359 -15.13 15.67 -15.10
C PRO A 359 -13.93 14.75 -15.36
N LEU A 360 -12.77 15.29 -15.73
CA LEU A 360 -11.58 14.47 -16.02
C LEU A 360 -11.23 13.52 -14.88
N TYR A 361 -11.29 13.95 -13.63
CA TYR A 361 -10.94 13.12 -12.48
C TYR A 361 -11.89 11.91 -12.24
N GLN A 362 -13.05 11.88 -12.92
CA GLN A 362 -14.03 10.77 -12.90
C GLN A 362 -14.06 9.98 -14.22
N GLN A 363 -13.21 10.33 -15.19
CA GLN A 363 -13.06 9.56 -16.43
C GLN A 363 -12.09 8.38 -16.19
N ASN A 364 -12.32 7.29 -16.90
CA ASN A 364 -11.45 6.11 -16.92
C ASN A 364 -11.11 5.58 -15.51
N GLU A 365 -12.11 5.48 -14.63
CA GLU A 365 -11.92 5.05 -13.23
C GLU A 365 -11.32 3.64 -13.09
N ASN A 366 -11.50 2.80 -14.13
CA ASN A 366 -10.97 1.43 -14.16
C ASN A 366 -9.53 1.32 -14.68
N ASP A 367 -8.99 2.38 -15.31
CA ASP A 367 -7.61 2.39 -15.79
C ASP A 367 -6.66 2.70 -14.63
N PHE A 368 -5.53 1.99 -14.53
CA PHE A 368 -4.54 2.26 -13.48
C PHE A 368 -3.90 3.64 -13.64
N PHE A 369 -3.67 4.04 -14.89
CA PHE A 369 -3.11 5.34 -15.26
C PHE A 369 -3.56 5.72 -16.67
N TRP A 370 -3.67 7.01 -16.95
CA TRP A 370 -3.96 7.53 -18.29
C TRP A 370 -3.55 9.00 -18.40
N SER A 371 -3.48 9.52 -19.63
CA SER A 371 -3.10 10.90 -19.89
C SER A 371 -3.98 11.55 -20.96
N LYS A 372 -4.08 12.89 -20.91
CA LYS A 372 -4.82 13.69 -21.88
C LYS A 372 -4.19 15.06 -22.07
N GLU A 373 -4.08 15.48 -23.31
CA GLU A 373 -3.69 16.84 -23.67
C GLU A 373 -4.84 17.83 -23.46
N LEU A 374 -4.54 18.97 -22.87
CA LEU A 374 -5.45 20.09 -22.59
C LEU A 374 -4.97 21.31 -23.37
N ASN A 375 -5.44 21.41 -24.61
CA ASN A 375 -4.99 22.41 -25.57
C ASN A 375 -5.35 23.85 -25.16
N ASP A 376 -6.40 24.03 -24.36
CA ASP A 376 -6.95 25.32 -23.97
C ASP A 376 -6.03 26.12 -23.03
N PHE A 377 -5.05 25.48 -22.41
CA PHE A 377 -3.99 26.14 -21.64
C PHE A 377 -2.65 25.37 -21.70
N ASN A 378 -2.42 24.66 -22.81
CA ASN A 378 -1.17 23.96 -23.14
C ASN A 378 -0.61 23.05 -22.03
N ALA A 379 -1.44 22.13 -21.55
CA ALA A 379 -1.11 21.23 -20.46
C ALA A 379 -1.23 19.75 -20.84
N MET A 380 -0.40 18.90 -20.23
CA MET A 380 -0.58 17.45 -20.22
C MET A 380 -1.15 17.05 -18.86
N TYR A 381 -2.36 16.48 -18.86
CA TYR A 381 -2.97 15.90 -17.67
C TYR A 381 -2.60 14.42 -17.57
N VAL A 382 -2.05 14.00 -16.45
CA VAL A 382 -1.66 12.62 -16.14
C VAL A 382 -2.38 12.20 -14.88
N LYS A 383 -3.25 11.19 -14.98
CA LYS A 383 -3.94 10.62 -13.83
C LYS A 383 -3.34 9.29 -13.45
N ILE A 384 -3.05 9.12 -12.17
CA ILE A 384 -2.62 7.84 -11.60
C ILE A 384 -3.71 7.41 -10.62
N ASN A 385 -4.54 6.46 -11.02
CA ASN A 385 -5.53 5.87 -10.13
C ASN A 385 -4.89 4.82 -9.21
N ILE A 386 -3.93 4.05 -9.73
CA ILE A 386 -3.16 3.04 -8.99
C ILE A 386 -1.71 3.09 -9.45
N ASN A 387 -0.75 3.20 -8.52
CA ASN A 387 0.67 3.27 -8.81
C ASN A 387 1.29 1.89 -9.07
N LEU A 388 0.75 1.15 -10.03
CA LEU A 388 1.18 -0.19 -10.42
C LEU A 388 1.23 -0.33 -11.94
N SER A 389 2.01 -1.29 -12.42
CA SER A 389 1.95 -1.71 -13.83
C SER A 389 0.73 -2.61 -14.06
N THR A 390 0.18 -2.58 -15.28
CA THR A 390 -0.81 -3.56 -15.72
C THR A 390 -0.10 -4.71 -16.45
N PRO A 391 -0.77 -5.88 -16.65
CA PRO A 391 -0.21 -6.94 -17.49
C PRO A 391 0.13 -6.49 -18.91
N GLN A 392 -0.61 -5.52 -19.45
CA GLN A 392 -0.47 -5.03 -20.83
C GLN A 392 0.55 -3.90 -20.98
N GLN A 393 0.76 -3.10 -19.93
CA GLN A 393 1.65 -1.94 -20.00
C GLN A 393 2.32 -1.67 -18.66
N SER A 394 3.66 -1.60 -18.68
CA SER A 394 4.39 -1.11 -17.52
C SER A 394 4.16 0.40 -17.34
N ILE A 395 4.04 0.84 -16.09
CA ILE A 395 3.88 2.26 -15.78
C ILE A 395 5.10 3.09 -16.25
N LYS A 396 6.29 2.47 -16.28
CA LYS A 396 7.49 3.06 -16.90
C LYS A 396 7.25 3.40 -18.38
N GLN A 397 6.79 2.45 -19.17
CA GLN A 397 6.51 2.67 -20.60
C GLN A 397 5.42 3.72 -20.80
N PHE A 398 4.45 3.81 -19.88
CA PHE A 398 3.46 4.87 -19.91
C PHE A 398 4.10 6.25 -19.72
N TYR A 399 4.95 6.43 -18.70
CA TYR A 399 5.66 7.69 -18.50
C TYR A 399 6.55 8.04 -19.69
N ASP A 400 7.31 7.09 -20.23
CA ASP A 400 8.13 7.31 -21.43
C ASP A 400 7.29 7.90 -22.58
N LYS A 401 6.11 7.30 -22.87
CA LYS A 401 5.18 7.80 -23.89
C LYS A 401 4.63 9.20 -23.58
N VAL A 402 4.28 9.49 -22.34
CA VAL A 402 3.77 10.80 -21.92
C VAL A 402 4.82 11.89 -22.19
N PHE A 403 6.08 11.64 -21.81
CA PHE A 403 7.15 12.62 -21.97
C PHE A 403 7.63 12.77 -23.42
N ASP A 404 7.52 11.70 -24.23
CA ASP A 404 7.67 11.81 -25.69
C ASP A 404 6.62 12.75 -26.29
N SER A 405 5.35 12.62 -25.89
CA SER A 405 4.27 13.51 -26.35
C SER A 405 4.48 14.95 -25.90
N ILE A 406 4.82 15.17 -24.62
CA ILE A 406 5.16 16.49 -24.07
C ILE A 406 6.25 17.17 -24.92
N SER A 407 7.28 16.43 -25.28
CA SER A 407 8.40 16.94 -26.07
C SER A 407 7.99 17.26 -27.51
N LYS A 408 7.27 16.35 -28.17
CA LYS A 408 6.80 16.53 -29.56
C LYS A 408 5.82 17.69 -29.72
N GLN A 409 4.96 17.89 -28.74
CA GLN A 409 3.90 18.89 -28.76
C GLN A 409 4.30 20.21 -28.09
N ASN A 410 5.52 20.28 -27.52
CA ASN A 410 6.03 21.45 -26.81
C ASN A 410 5.09 21.90 -25.65
N ILE A 411 4.57 20.92 -24.91
CA ILE A 411 3.70 21.15 -23.76
C ILE A 411 4.43 21.94 -22.68
N LYS A 412 3.77 22.94 -22.11
CA LYS A 412 4.37 23.86 -21.12
C LYS A 412 3.98 23.58 -19.68
N HIS A 413 2.89 22.86 -19.47
CA HIS A 413 2.39 22.55 -18.14
C HIS A 413 2.14 21.04 -17.99
N LEU A 414 2.54 20.47 -16.85
CA LEU A 414 2.24 19.09 -16.47
C LEU A 414 1.32 19.11 -15.26
N ILE A 415 0.18 18.42 -15.35
CA ILE A 415 -0.74 18.20 -14.22
C ILE A 415 -0.70 16.72 -13.86
N ILE A 416 -0.33 16.42 -12.61
CA ILE A 416 -0.28 15.05 -12.09
C ILE A 416 -1.44 14.90 -11.08
N ASP A 417 -2.43 14.06 -11.38
CA ASP A 417 -3.58 13.83 -10.52
C ASP A 417 -3.44 12.55 -9.70
N LEU A 418 -3.18 12.74 -8.40
CA LEU A 418 -3.01 11.70 -7.38
C LEU A 418 -4.15 11.67 -6.36
N ARG A 419 -5.20 12.50 -6.52
CA ARG A 419 -6.19 12.72 -5.45
C ARG A 419 -6.94 11.47 -5.03
N HIS A 420 -7.04 10.49 -5.93
CA HIS A 420 -7.68 9.19 -5.71
C HIS A 420 -6.70 8.01 -5.67
N CYS A 421 -5.39 8.25 -5.62
CA CYS A 421 -4.38 7.20 -5.71
C CYS A 421 -4.02 6.62 -4.34
N PRO A 422 -4.45 5.39 -3.98
CA PRO A 422 -4.17 4.79 -2.68
C PRO A 422 -2.74 4.25 -2.55
N GLY A 423 -1.93 4.38 -3.61
CA GLY A 423 -0.58 3.85 -3.69
C GLY A 423 -0.44 2.69 -4.66
N GLY A 424 0.43 1.74 -4.34
CA GLY A 424 0.96 0.74 -5.27
C GLY A 424 2.42 0.44 -4.94
N ASN A 425 3.32 0.58 -5.91
CA ASN A 425 4.74 0.29 -5.74
C ASN A 425 5.59 1.57 -5.88
N SER A 426 6.23 1.98 -4.77
CA SER A 426 7.07 3.18 -4.68
C SER A 426 8.25 3.18 -5.66
N PHE A 427 8.76 2.01 -6.08
CA PHE A 427 9.86 1.93 -7.03
C PHE A 427 9.49 2.46 -8.43
N ASN A 428 8.19 2.55 -8.75
CA ASN A 428 7.71 3.12 -10.00
C ASN A 428 7.94 4.65 -10.10
N ASN A 429 8.01 5.34 -8.96
CA ASN A 429 8.11 6.80 -8.88
C ASN A 429 9.37 7.35 -9.57
N LYS A 430 10.48 6.61 -9.44
CA LYS A 430 11.79 6.99 -9.95
C LYS A 430 11.78 7.39 -11.43
N THR A 431 10.97 6.73 -12.27
CA THR A 431 10.92 7.02 -13.70
C THR A 431 10.28 8.39 -13.96
N LEU A 432 9.14 8.67 -13.32
CA LEU A 432 8.44 9.95 -13.47
C LEU A 432 9.31 11.12 -13.01
N ILE A 433 9.95 10.98 -11.85
CA ILE A 433 10.84 12.01 -11.29
C ILE A 433 12.03 12.28 -12.22
N LYS A 434 12.67 11.24 -12.77
CA LYS A 434 13.77 11.41 -13.73
C LYS A 434 13.36 12.17 -14.98
N HIS A 435 12.17 11.87 -15.52
CA HIS A 435 11.65 12.59 -16.69
C HIS A 435 11.39 14.06 -16.40
N ILE A 436 10.84 14.37 -15.21
CA ILE A 436 10.59 15.75 -14.79
C ILE A 436 11.90 16.52 -14.65
N ILE A 437 12.87 15.98 -13.90
CA ILE A 437 14.18 16.64 -13.66
C ILE A 437 14.93 16.87 -14.98
N ALA A 438 14.83 15.94 -15.93
CA ALA A 438 15.45 16.09 -17.25
C ALA A 438 14.79 17.17 -18.12
N ASN A 439 13.52 17.52 -17.84
CA ASN A 439 12.75 18.47 -18.64
C ASN A 439 12.75 19.88 -18.02
N LYS A 440 13.78 20.66 -18.38
CA LYS A 440 13.96 22.06 -17.93
C LYS A 440 12.84 23.02 -18.33
N THR A 441 11.98 22.64 -19.29
CA THR A 441 10.85 23.49 -19.71
C THR A 441 9.68 23.36 -18.74
N LEU A 442 9.49 22.17 -18.18
CA LEU A 442 8.45 21.88 -17.19
C LEU A 442 8.90 22.22 -15.77
N ASP A 443 10.14 21.92 -15.39
CA ASP A 443 10.62 22.10 -14.01
C ASP A 443 11.00 23.56 -13.71
N LYS A 444 10.04 24.46 -13.91
CA LYS A 444 10.08 25.88 -13.57
C LYS A 444 8.83 26.25 -12.77
N GLU A 445 8.82 27.43 -12.18
CA GLU A 445 7.65 27.94 -11.45
C GLU A 445 6.38 27.89 -12.33
N ASN A 446 5.31 27.28 -11.79
CA ASN A 446 4.02 27.04 -12.45
C ASN A 446 4.09 26.14 -13.71
N GLY A 447 5.18 25.40 -13.91
CA GLY A 447 5.26 24.39 -14.97
C GLY A 447 4.70 23.01 -14.56
N ILE A 448 4.63 22.71 -13.26
CA ILE A 448 4.13 21.43 -12.75
C ILE A 448 3.12 21.68 -11.63
N PHE A 449 1.94 21.07 -11.75
CA PHE A 449 0.90 21.06 -10.74
C PHE A 449 0.62 19.62 -10.32
N THR A 450 0.54 19.35 -9.02
CA THR A 450 0.16 18.03 -8.52
C THR A 450 -1.14 18.16 -7.73
N ILE A 451 -2.14 17.39 -8.13
CA ILE A 451 -3.43 17.35 -7.47
C ILE A 451 -3.40 16.23 -6.44
N ILE A 452 -3.51 16.59 -5.15
CA ILE A 452 -3.49 15.66 -4.02
C ILE A 452 -4.84 15.65 -3.29
N GLY A 453 -5.08 14.60 -2.52
CA GLY A 453 -6.28 14.50 -1.72
C GLY A 453 -6.21 13.44 -0.64
N ARG A 454 -7.35 13.23 0.02
CA ARG A 454 -7.48 12.36 1.20
C ARG A 454 -7.11 10.90 0.94
N ARG A 455 -7.18 10.45 -0.31
CA ARG A 455 -6.79 9.10 -0.75
C ARG A 455 -5.34 9.00 -1.21
N THR A 456 -4.61 10.11 -1.35
CA THR A 456 -3.18 10.09 -1.67
C THR A 456 -2.41 9.43 -0.52
N PHE A 457 -2.06 8.15 -0.70
CA PHE A 457 -1.63 7.25 0.38
C PHE A 457 -0.51 6.30 -0.11
N SER A 458 0.28 5.75 0.82
CA SER A 458 1.32 4.74 0.54
C SER A 458 2.28 5.15 -0.60
N ALA A 459 2.43 4.36 -1.68
CA ALA A 459 3.35 4.71 -2.77
C ALA A 459 3.04 6.05 -3.46
N ALA A 460 1.79 6.53 -3.42
CA ALA A 460 1.41 7.86 -3.92
C ALA A 460 1.82 8.97 -2.94
N MET A 461 1.86 8.67 -1.64
CA MET A 461 2.46 9.55 -0.62
C MET A 461 3.97 9.66 -0.84
N ASN A 462 4.65 8.54 -1.12
CA ASN A 462 6.07 8.55 -1.49
C ASN A 462 6.30 9.36 -2.77
N LEU A 463 5.43 9.22 -3.79
CA LEU A 463 5.53 10.02 -5.01
C LEU A 463 5.33 11.51 -4.74
N SER A 464 4.36 11.86 -3.88
CA SER A 464 4.12 13.26 -3.49
C SER A 464 5.34 13.84 -2.76
N THR A 465 5.98 13.06 -1.89
CA THR A 465 7.21 13.46 -1.18
C THR A 465 8.40 13.62 -2.15
N ASP A 466 8.53 12.72 -3.13
CA ASP A 466 9.53 12.84 -4.18
C ASP A 466 9.31 14.09 -5.05
N LEU A 467 8.07 14.38 -5.42
CA LEU A 467 7.72 15.57 -6.20
C LEU A 467 7.99 16.85 -5.40
N GLU A 468 7.66 16.88 -4.10
CA GLU A 468 7.97 17.99 -3.19
C GLU A 468 9.48 18.22 -3.07
N THR A 469 10.26 17.15 -2.98
CA THR A 469 11.71 17.23 -2.71
C THR A 469 12.51 17.59 -3.95
N TRP A 470 12.15 17.04 -5.10
CA TRP A 470 13.02 17.03 -6.29
C TRP A 470 12.53 17.89 -7.45
N THR A 471 11.39 18.56 -7.33
CA THR A 471 10.76 19.32 -8.42
C THR A 471 10.13 20.62 -7.92
N ASN A 472 9.81 21.53 -8.84
CA ASN A 472 9.08 22.78 -8.53
C ASN A 472 7.54 22.60 -8.56
N THR A 473 7.04 21.43 -8.19
CA THR A 473 5.60 21.15 -8.25
C THR A 473 4.79 22.04 -7.29
N LYS A 474 3.61 22.48 -7.74
CA LYS A 474 2.61 23.14 -6.89
C LYS A 474 1.48 22.15 -6.57
N PHE A 475 1.43 21.71 -5.31
CA PHE A 475 0.30 20.94 -4.77
C PHE A 475 -1.00 21.74 -4.66
N ILE A 476 -2.11 21.17 -5.13
CA ILE A 476 -3.46 21.77 -5.09
C ILE A 476 -4.46 20.67 -4.71
N GLY A 477 -5.47 21.00 -3.89
CA GLY A 477 -6.54 20.07 -3.51
C GLY A 477 -6.70 19.98 -2.00
N GLU A 478 -6.69 18.75 -1.47
CA GLU A 478 -6.84 18.50 -0.03
C GLU A 478 -5.55 17.90 0.56
N PRO A 479 -5.30 18.03 1.87
CA PRO A 479 -4.19 17.33 2.53
C PRO A 479 -4.16 15.83 2.21
N THR A 480 -2.96 15.24 2.20
CA THR A 480 -2.77 13.80 1.97
C THR A 480 -3.31 12.95 3.13
N GLY A 481 -3.79 11.75 2.82
CA GLY A 481 -4.27 10.78 3.84
C GLY A 481 -3.16 10.04 4.59
N SER A 482 -1.90 10.34 4.29
CA SER A 482 -0.71 9.75 4.91
C SER A 482 0.35 10.83 5.18
N LYS A 483 1.45 10.42 5.80
CA LYS A 483 2.58 11.26 6.25
C LYS A 483 3.76 11.12 5.29
N PRO A 484 4.65 12.13 5.14
CA PRO A 484 5.87 11.99 4.34
C PRO A 484 6.78 10.84 4.76
N ASN A 485 6.86 10.57 6.07
CA ASN A 485 7.47 9.38 6.64
C ASN A 485 6.42 8.59 7.42
N PHE A 486 6.27 7.29 7.13
CA PHE A 486 5.21 6.47 7.72
C PHE A 486 5.65 5.01 7.88
N ILE A 487 5.02 4.31 8.81
CA ILE A 487 5.11 2.85 8.89
C ILE A 487 4.10 2.28 7.90
N GLY A 488 4.55 1.39 7.02
CA GLY A 488 3.73 0.89 5.92
C GLY A 488 4.03 -0.55 5.54
N GLU A 489 3.61 -0.88 4.32
CA GLU A 489 3.47 -2.23 3.75
C GLU A 489 2.20 -2.95 4.18
N THR A 490 1.46 -3.44 3.17
CA THR A 490 0.27 -4.24 3.39
C THR A 490 0.66 -5.71 3.36
N ASN A 491 0.87 -6.31 4.54
CA ASN A 491 1.24 -7.72 4.63
C ASN A 491 0.13 -8.54 5.28
N PHE A 492 -0.67 -9.20 4.44
CA PHE A 492 -1.81 -9.97 4.92
C PHE A 492 -1.39 -11.23 5.70
N VAL A 493 -2.10 -11.47 6.78
CA VAL A 493 -2.07 -12.68 7.61
C VAL A 493 -3.51 -13.16 7.75
N THR A 494 -3.73 -14.47 7.72
CA THR A 494 -5.03 -15.10 7.93
C THR A 494 -5.06 -15.77 9.29
N LEU A 495 -6.12 -15.56 10.06
CA LEU A 495 -6.33 -16.24 11.33
C LEU A 495 -6.66 -17.73 11.11
N PRO A 496 -6.05 -18.65 11.89
CA PRO A 496 -6.08 -20.07 11.58
C PRO A 496 -7.46 -20.73 11.67
N ASN A 497 -8.35 -20.27 12.55
CA ASN A 497 -9.64 -20.91 12.77
C ASN A 497 -10.82 -20.13 12.18
N THR A 498 -10.79 -18.80 12.23
CA THR A 498 -11.86 -17.93 11.71
C THR A 498 -11.69 -17.59 10.23
N GLY A 499 -10.45 -17.65 9.71
CA GLY A 499 -10.13 -17.24 8.35
C GLY A 499 -10.16 -15.71 8.14
N ILE A 500 -10.35 -14.94 9.21
CA ILE A 500 -10.34 -13.47 9.15
C ILE A 500 -8.95 -12.99 8.73
N GLN A 501 -8.91 -12.03 7.82
CA GLN A 501 -7.67 -11.44 7.33
C GLN A 501 -7.33 -10.17 8.10
N LEU A 502 -6.04 -9.95 8.33
CA LEU A 502 -5.49 -8.72 8.87
C LEU A 502 -4.25 -8.31 8.08
N SER A 503 -3.95 -7.03 8.09
CA SER A 503 -2.68 -6.49 7.60
C SER A 503 -1.82 -6.03 8.78
N ILE A 504 -0.51 -6.23 8.68
CA ILE A 504 0.49 -5.76 9.64
C ILE A 504 1.59 -5.04 8.86
N SER A 505 1.81 -3.77 9.16
CA SER A 505 2.88 -2.97 8.57
C SER A 505 4.22 -3.30 9.21
N ASP A 506 5.21 -3.65 8.39
CA ASP A 506 6.49 -4.23 8.83
C ASP A 506 7.72 -3.43 8.36
N ALA A 507 7.51 -2.27 7.76
CA ALA A 507 8.59 -1.41 7.26
C ALA A 507 8.31 0.07 7.54
N TYR A 508 9.38 0.82 7.82
CA TYR A 508 9.34 2.27 7.89
C TYR A 508 9.80 2.88 6.57
N TRP A 509 8.91 3.61 5.91
CA TRP A 509 9.19 4.39 4.72
C TRP A 509 9.65 5.80 5.12
N GLN A 510 10.94 6.06 4.96
CA GLN A 510 11.55 7.37 5.19
C GLN A 510 11.85 8.06 3.85
N GLN A 511 10.83 8.59 3.18
CA GLN A 511 10.99 9.27 1.88
C GLN A 511 11.43 10.73 2.03
N SER A 512 11.08 11.38 3.13
CA SER A 512 11.57 12.71 3.51
C SER A 512 12.81 12.60 4.42
N VAL A 513 13.30 13.71 4.94
CA VAL A 513 14.33 13.73 5.99
C VAL A 513 13.80 13.07 7.27
N SER A 514 14.67 12.43 8.06
CA SER A 514 14.29 11.64 9.23
C SER A 514 13.58 12.42 10.34
N TRP A 515 13.74 13.75 10.37
CA TRP A 515 13.07 14.65 11.33
C TRP A 515 11.79 15.29 10.79
N ASP A 516 11.34 14.93 9.58
CA ASP A 516 10.04 15.37 9.08
C ASP A 516 8.91 14.64 9.82
N LYS A 517 8.22 15.40 10.69
CA LYS A 517 7.13 14.93 11.55
C LYS A 517 5.76 15.45 11.10
N ARG A 518 5.65 15.99 9.89
CA ARG A 518 4.38 16.50 9.38
C ARG A 518 3.34 15.37 9.32
N ASN A 519 2.10 15.69 9.69
CA ASN A 519 1.00 14.72 9.65
C ASN A 519 0.48 14.47 8.22
N TRP A 520 0.79 15.36 7.28
CA TRP A 520 0.40 15.29 5.86
C TRP A 520 1.28 16.24 5.03
N ILE A 521 1.27 16.07 3.70
CA ILE A 521 1.62 17.17 2.79
C ILE A 521 0.39 18.05 2.63
N ALA A 522 0.53 19.32 2.97
CA ALA A 522 -0.51 20.32 2.77
C ALA A 522 -0.46 20.82 1.32
N PRO A 523 -1.60 21.02 0.66
CA PRO A 523 -1.61 21.66 -0.64
C PRO A 523 -1.19 23.13 -0.48
N HIS A 524 -0.44 23.67 -1.45
CA HIS A 524 -0.15 25.11 -1.51
C HIS A 524 -1.44 25.91 -1.73
N ILE A 525 -2.40 25.33 -2.45
CA ILE A 525 -3.73 25.90 -2.66
C ILE A 525 -4.77 24.86 -2.23
N TYR A 526 -5.37 25.11 -1.07
CA TYR A 526 -6.45 24.28 -0.55
C TYR A 526 -7.73 24.52 -1.35
N VAL A 527 -8.29 23.45 -1.91
CA VAL A 527 -9.55 23.46 -2.64
C VAL A 527 -10.35 22.25 -2.16
N GLN A 528 -11.34 22.51 -1.31
CA GLN A 528 -12.22 21.47 -0.79
C GLN A 528 -13.29 21.10 -1.82
N ASN A 529 -13.65 19.81 -1.84
CA ASN A 529 -14.82 19.35 -2.58
C ASN A 529 -16.10 19.85 -1.91
N ASN A 530 -16.90 20.62 -2.65
CA ASN A 530 -18.25 20.98 -2.24
C ASN A 530 -19.30 20.16 -3.00
N PHE A 531 -20.43 19.94 -2.34
CA PHE A 531 -21.49 19.09 -2.86
C PHE A 531 -22.13 19.64 -4.15
N ASN A 532 -22.30 20.96 -4.26
CA ASN A 532 -22.92 21.58 -5.43
C ASN A 532 -22.05 21.40 -6.68
N ASP A 533 -20.74 21.54 -6.55
CA ASP A 533 -19.81 21.34 -7.66
C ASP A 533 -19.67 19.87 -8.03
N PHE A 534 -19.73 18.96 -7.07
CA PHE A 534 -19.86 17.53 -7.37
C PHE A 534 -21.14 17.23 -8.17
N LYS A 535 -22.30 17.69 -7.69
CA LYS A 535 -23.61 17.56 -8.34
C LYS A 535 -23.64 18.22 -9.73
N ASN A 536 -22.89 19.30 -9.93
CA ASN A 536 -22.81 20.02 -11.20
C ASN A 536 -21.64 19.58 -12.09
N GLY A 537 -20.85 18.57 -11.70
CA GLY A 537 -19.71 18.11 -12.50
C GLY A 537 -18.62 19.17 -12.70
N ASN A 538 -18.39 20.02 -11.69
CA ASN A 538 -17.34 21.04 -11.69
C ASN A 538 -16.10 20.49 -10.98
N ASP A 539 -14.96 20.46 -11.67
CA ASP A 539 -13.66 20.18 -11.04
C ASP A 539 -12.98 21.49 -10.67
N ASN A 540 -13.26 21.99 -9.47
CA ASN A 540 -12.69 23.26 -8.99
C ASN A 540 -11.17 23.22 -8.86
N ILE A 541 -10.58 22.06 -8.59
CA ILE A 541 -9.13 21.93 -8.51
C ILE A 541 -8.51 22.18 -9.89
N LEU A 542 -9.05 21.52 -10.93
CA LEU A 542 -8.57 21.72 -12.29
C LEU A 542 -8.86 23.15 -12.80
N ASN A 543 -10.04 23.70 -12.49
CA ASN A 543 -10.37 25.09 -12.84
C ASN A 543 -9.40 26.08 -12.19
N THR A 544 -9.01 25.85 -10.94
CA THR A 544 -8.02 26.68 -10.23
C THR A 544 -6.66 26.64 -10.93
N ILE A 545 -6.20 25.45 -11.35
CA ILE A 545 -4.96 25.31 -12.14
C ILE A 545 -5.06 26.11 -13.44
N LYS A 546 -6.18 25.96 -14.16
CA LYS A 546 -6.40 26.69 -15.41
C LYS A 546 -6.33 28.20 -15.19
N THR A 547 -6.95 28.74 -14.14
CA THR A 547 -6.88 30.18 -13.82
C THR A 547 -5.43 30.62 -13.60
N ILE A 548 -4.65 29.88 -12.80
CA ILE A 548 -3.24 30.22 -12.53
C ILE A 548 -2.40 30.26 -13.80
N VAL A 549 -2.61 29.31 -14.71
CA VAL A 549 -1.90 29.26 -15.99
C VAL A 549 -2.31 30.43 -16.89
N MET A 550 -3.62 30.70 -17.00
CA MET A 550 -4.16 31.72 -17.90
C MET A 550 -3.84 33.15 -17.44
N GLU A 551 -3.86 33.45 -16.14
CA GLU A 551 -3.49 34.77 -15.62
C GLU A 551 -2.03 35.12 -15.96
N LYS A 552 -1.13 34.14 -15.92
CA LYS A 552 0.28 34.34 -16.29
C LYS A 552 0.46 34.60 -17.78
N MET A 553 -0.30 33.89 -18.63
CA MET A 553 -0.29 34.13 -20.09
C MET A 553 -0.79 35.52 -20.50
N GLN A 554 -1.50 36.24 -19.62
CA GLN A 554 -1.93 37.63 -19.89
C GLN A 554 -0.88 38.67 -19.46
N ILE A 555 0.10 38.27 -18.65
CA ILE A 555 1.14 39.16 -18.10
C ILE A 555 2.46 39.04 -18.91
N ASP A 556 2.73 37.85 -19.46
CA ASP A 556 3.84 37.56 -20.38
C ASP A 556 3.45 37.86 -21.84
#